data_AF-A0A8T3VU16-F1
#
_entry.id   AF-A0A8T3VU16-F1
#
_cell.length_a   1.000
_cell.length_b   1.000
_cell.length_c   1.000
_cell.angle_alpha   90.00
_cell.angle_beta   90.00
_cell.angle_gamma   90.00
#
_symmetry.space_group_name_H-M   'P 1'
#
loop_
_entity.id
_entity.type
_entity.pdbx_description
1 polymer ?
#
loop_
_entity_poly.entity_id
_entity_poly.type
_entity_poly.pdbx_seq_one_letter_code
_entity_poly.pdbx_strand_id
1 'polypeptide(L)'
;MVSAEILEGLSYNEKRLLLALGARGGSASPAELIADKQFGLEVEVMGAASWLESKELARITEKVEKFIVLTDESIVSTGLPERTAVVKINEAGGRMDMDALAEQMPGGMDKVAVGWLKRKALADIVAEGDRKFLVLTDKGKAVLNEEMPEEAFLKRLAANPVPEAEADKNIVKDLKGRKGMIGEKVVTERSITLTDLGKEVANSGLELKEEVTEVTDRLIQSGEWKNAEFRKYDIQTFAPAIVPAKKHPLSRLGAEIRRMFTDMGFTEMSSEYVQPSFWNLDVLFTPQDHPARDLQDTFYLERPKAIHIDDEELVAKIKAIHENGGDTGSTGWGGKWSREMAESALLRTHSTCSSIRYIAAHPDAPQKAFSISRIFRNESIDSTHLPEFTQIEGIVIDEKADFNMLISMIKEFYSKMGFDQIRIRPAYFPYTEPSLEIEVFFNGKWMELGGAGMFRPEVLAPFGVKTPVLAWGFGFERLAMLKWDIRDIRDLYISDIDTLKKNTVF
;
A
#
# COMPACT_ATOMS: atom_id res chain seq x y z
N MET A 1 25.12 -50.83 -13.11
CA MET A 1 24.49 -50.65 -14.45
C MET A 1 23.73 -49.34 -14.37
N VAL A 2 24.43 -48.24 -14.65
CA VAL A 2 23.83 -46.91 -14.74
C VAL A 2 22.74 -46.94 -15.81
N SER A 3 21.53 -46.48 -15.48
CA SER A 3 20.44 -46.36 -16.46
C SER A 3 20.85 -45.40 -17.58
N ALA A 4 20.67 -45.80 -18.84
CA ALA A 4 20.90 -44.94 -20.00
C ALA A 4 20.09 -43.63 -19.94
N GLU A 5 18.92 -43.65 -19.27
CA GLU A 5 18.11 -42.45 -19.05
C GLU A 5 18.79 -41.42 -18.14
N ILE A 6 19.57 -41.87 -17.15
CA ILE A 6 20.31 -40.96 -16.26
C ILE A 6 21.41 -40.26 -17.05
N LEU A 7 22.11 -40.97 -17.93
CA LEU A 7 23.18 -40.42 -18.77
C LEU A 7 22.64 -39.44 -19.82
N GLU A 8 21.51 -39.76 -20.45
CA GLU A 8 20.84 -38.86 -21.42
C GLU A 8 20.24 -37.61 -20.76
N GLY A 9 19.89 -37.69 -19.47
CA GLY A 9 19.29 -36.58 -18.74
C GLY A 9 20.29 -35.53 -18.22
N LEU A 10 21.60 -35.76 -18.30
CA LEU A 10 22.62 -34.84 -17.78
C LEU A 10 22.93 -33.70 -18.76
N SER A 11 22.78 -32.46 -18.28
CA SER A 11 23.21 -31.26 -19.02
C SER A 11 24.74 -31.13 -19.07
N TYR A 12 25.22 -30.27 -19.97
CA TYR A 12 26.66 -29.95 -20.10
C TYR A 12 27.33 -29.59 -18.76
N ASN A 13 26.73 -28.71 -17.97
CA ASN A 13 27.32 -28.28 -16.68
C ASN A 13 27.28 -29.39 -15.62
N GLU A 14 26.28 -30.28 -15.64
CA GLU A 14 26.23 -31.45 -14.77
C GLU A 14 27.30 -32.48 -15.13
N LYS A 15 27.47 -32.77 -16.42
CA LYS A 15 28.57 -33.62 -16.94
C LYS A 15 29.93 -33.04 -16.56
N ARG A 16 30.10 -31.73 -16.74
CA ARG A 16 31.33 -31.01 -16.39
C ARG A 16 31.63 -31.09 -14.89
N LEU A 17 30.62 -30.92 -14.04
CA LEU A 17 30.77 -30.99 -12.59
C LEU A 17 31.09 -32.42 -12.12
N LEU A 18 30.42 -33.44 -12.67
CA LEU A 18 30.73 -34.85 -12.38
C LEU A 18 32.18 -35.21 -12.68
N LEU A 19 32.69 -34.78 -13.85
CA LEU A 19 34.07 -35.01 -14.26
C LEU A 19 35.06 -34.25 -13.36
N ALA A 20 34.78 -32.98 -13.04
CA ALA A 20 35.63 -32.18 -12.18
C ALA A 20 35.71 -32.73 -10.75
N LEU A 21 34.59 -33.17 -10.18
CA LEU A 21 34.56 -33.81 -8.86
C LEU A 21 35.23 -35.19 -8.88
N GLY A 22 35.00 -35.98 -9.94
CA GLY A 22 35.65 -37.28 -10.14
C GLY A 22 37.18 -37.16 -10.14
N ALA A 23 37.72 -36.14 -10.80
CA ALA A 23 39.16 -35.85 -10.83
C ALA A 23 39.74 -35.49 -9.44
N ARG A 24 38.92 -35.02 -8.50
CA ARG A 24 39.31 -34.64 -7.13
C ARG A 24 38.99 -35.70 -6.07
N GLY A 25 38.81 -36.96 -6.48
CA GLY A 25 38.47 -38.03 -5.53
C GLY A 25 37.04 -37.97 -5.01
N GLY A 26 36.16 -37.21 -5.67
CA GLY A 26 34.72 -37.19 -5.44
C GLY A 26 34.20 -36.09 -4.53
N SER A 27 35.00 -35.10 -4.11
CA SER A 27 34.52 -33.97 -3.31
C SER A 27 35.28 -32.68 -3.61
N ALA A 28 34.59 -31.54 -3.63
CA ALA A 28 35.18 -30.21 -3.74
C ALA A 28 34.21 -29.12 -3.26
N SER A 29 34.75 -27.97 -2.88
CA SER A 29 33.97 -26.73 -2.69
C SER A 29 33.79 -25.97 -4.01
N PRO A 30 32.72 -25.15 -4.16
CA PRO A 30 32.57 -24.29 -5.32
C PRO A 30 33.76 -23.35 -5.56
N ALA A 31 34.38 -22.85 -4.49
CA ALA A 31 35.54 -21.97 -4.56
C ALA A 31 36.76 -22.66 -5.20
N GLU A 32 37.03 -23.93 -4.85
CA GLU A 32 38.12 -24.71 -5.45
C GLU A 32 37.88 -24.97 -6.94
N LEU A 33 36.64 -25.30 -7.32
CA LEU A 33 36.27 -25.55 -8.71
C LEU A 33 36.40 -24.30 -9.59
N ILE A 34 36.17 -23.12 -9.02
CA ILE A 34 36.40 -21.83 -9.69
C ILE A 34 37.89 -21.51 -9.79
N ALA A 35 38.65 -21.73 -8.70
CA ALA A 35 40.09 -21.48 -8.66
C ALA A 35 40.86 -22.30 -9.73
N ASP A 36 40.42 -23.54 -9.96
CA ASP A 36 40.97 -24.42 -10.99
C ASP A 36 40.47 -24.12 -12.41
N LYS A 37 39.72 -23.03 -12.59
CA LYS A 37 39.09 -22.61 -13.85
C LYS A 37 38.18 -23.68 -14.46
N GLN A 38 37.69 -24.63 -13.65
CA GLN A 38 36.69 -25.60 -14.07
C GLN A 38 35.33 -24.92 -14.20
N PHE A 39 35.07 -23.84 -13.44
CA PHE A 39 33.87 -23.01 -13.53
C PHE A 39 34.17 -21.51 -13.45
N GLY A 40 33.32 -20.70 -14.10
CA GLY A 40 33.49 -19.24 -14.13
C GLY A 40 32.77 -18.52 -13.00
N LEU A 41 31.62 -19.06 -12.56
CA LEU A 41 30.75 -18.46 -11.56
C LEU A 41 30.24 -19.52 -10.57
N GLU A 42 30.07 -19.14 -9.30
CA GLU A 42 29.53 -20.02 -8.25
C GLU A 42 28.10 -20.48 -8.57
N VAL A 43 27.29 -19.62 -9.19
CA VAL A 43 25.90 -19.94 -9.58
C VAL A 43 25.85 -21.11 -10.57
N GLU A 44 26.82 -21.21 -11.48
CA GLU A 44 26.91 -22.33 -12.43
C GLU A 44 27.19 -23.65 -11.71
N VAL A 45 28.12 -23.64 -10.75
CA VAL A 45 28.48 -24.81 -9.94
C VAL A 45 27.28 -25.26 -9.10
N MET A 46 26.64 -24.32 -8.41
CA MET A 46 25.51 -24.62 -7.51
C MET A 46 24.28 -25.07 -8.27
N GLY A 47 24.01 -24.48 -9.44
CA GLY A 47 22.94 -24.94 -10.33
C GLY A 47 23.16 -26.39 -10.77
N ALA A 48 24.37 -26.71 -11.26
CA ALA A 48 24.72 -28.08 -11.64
C ALA A 48 24.67 -29.05 -10.46
N ALA A 49 25.18 -28.65 -9.29
CA ALA A 49 25.18 -29.48 -8.09
C ALA A 49 23.76 -29.80 -7.60
N SER A 50 22.84 -28.83 -7.65
CA SER A 50 21.45 -29.02 -7.26
C SER A 50 20.72 -29.99 -8.17
N TRP A 51 20.95 -29.92 -9.48
CA TRP A 51 20.41 -30.89 -10.44
C TRP A 51 21.01 -32.29 -10.24
N LEU A 52 22.33 -32.40 -10.01
CA LEU A 52 22.96 -33.67 -9.67
C LEU A 52 22.41 -34.28 -8.36
N GLU A 53 22.13 -33.45 -7.36
CA GLU A 53 21.51 -33.88 -6.10
C GLU A 53 20.09 -34.38 -6.30
N SER A 54 19.28 -33.70 -7.12
CA SER A 54 17.92 -34.17 -7.47
C SER A 54 17.92 -35.52 -8.20
N LYS A 55 19.02 -35.85 -8.88
CA LYS A 55 19.27 -37.12 -9.57
C LYS A 55 20.01 -38.14 -8.71
N GLU A 56 20.21 -37.85 -7.43
CA GLU A 56 20.93 -38.69 -6.45
C GLU A 56 22.41 -38.98 -6.80
N LEU A 57 23.03 -38.14 -7.64
CA LEU A 57 24.41 -38.28 -8.11
C LEU A 57 25.43 -37.51 -7.25
N ALA A 58 24.97 -36.46 -6.56
CA ALA A 58 25.80 -35.69 -5.64
C ALA A 58 25.00 -35.34 -4.37
N ARG A 59 25.71 -34.92 -3.33
CA ARG A 59 25.13 -34.35 -2.12
C ARG A 59 25.79 -33.02 -1.84
N ILE A 60 24.98 -32.01 -1.53
CA ILE A 60 25.44 -30.69 -1.10
C ILE A 60 25.41 -30.69 0.43
N THR A 61 26.52 -30.29 1.04
CA THR A 61 26.59 -30.03 2.48
C THR A 61 26.93 -28.57 2.71
N GLU A 62 26.16 -27.92 3.58
CA GLU A 62 26.35 -26.53 3.97
C GLU A 62 26.74 -26.46 5.45
N LYS A 63 27.80 -25.72 5.75
CA LYS A 63 28.19 -25.36 7.10
C LYS A 63 28.04 -23.84 7.24
N VAL A 64 27.09 -23.44 8.07
CA VAL A 64 26.81 -22.03 8.34
C VAL A 64 27.52 -21.61 9.61
N GLU A 65 28.36 -20.58 9.52
CA GLU A 65 29.05 -19.99 10.66
C GLU A 65 28.72 -18.48 10.74
N LYS A 66 28.33 -18.04 11.94
CA LYS A 66 27.94 -16.65 12.20
C LYS A 66 29.11 -15.91 12.80
N PHE A 67 29.41 -14.76 12.22
CA PHE A 67 30.42 -13.84 12.71
C PHE A 67 29.77 -12.54 13.15
N ILE A 68 30.30 -11.98 14.22
CA ILE A 68 29.99 -10.64 14.67
C ILE A 68 30.97 -9.70 13.98
N VAL A 69 30.46 -8.61 13.44
CA VAL A 69 31.23 -7.59 12.72
C VAL A 69 30.87 -6.20 13.22
N LEU A 70 31.78 -5.23 13.01
CA LEU A 70 31.42 -3.83 13.15
C LEU A 70 30.50 -3.41 11.99
N THR A 71 29.52 -2.59 12.30
CA THR A 71 28.69 -1.90 11.30
C THR A 71 29.46 -0.79 10.59
N ASP A 72 30.40 -0.16 11.29
CA ASP A 72 31.26 0.91 10.78
C ASP A 72 32.59 0.91 11.56
N GLU A 73 33.73 1.02 10.86
CA GLU A 73 35.06 1.04 11.48
C GLU A 73 35.32 2.29 12.33
N SER A 74 34.66 3.41 12.01
CA SER A 74 34.78 4.67 12.75
C SER A 74 34.26 4.59 14.18
N ILE A 75 33.49 3.54 14.52
CA ILE A 75 32.95 3.31 15.87
C ILE A 75 34.07 3.12 16.89
N VAL A 76 35.17 2.48 16.50
CA VAL A 76 36.33 2.30 17.40
C VAL A 76 37.02 3.62 17.68
N SER A 77 37.09 4.51 16.69
CA SER A 77 37.68 5.84 16.84
C SER A 77 36.76 6.84 17.55
N THR A 78 35.45 6.75 17.33
CA THR A 78 34.42 7.58 17.97
C THR A 78 34.23 7.20 19.43
N GLY A 79 34.44 5.93 19.76
CA GLY A 79 34.31 5.39 21.11
C GLY A 79 32.85 5.26 21.56
N LEU A 80 32.66 4.74 22.77
CA LEU A 80 31.33 4.54 23.32
C LEU A 80 30.71 5.87 23.82
N PRO A 81 29.41 6.11 23.63
CA PRO A 81 28.75 7.32 24.12
C PRO A 81 28.90 7.51 25.63
N GLU A 82 28.81 6.43 26.42
CA GLU A 82 29.03 6.48 27.86
C GLU A 82 30.47 6.85 28.24
N ARG A 83 31.48 6.44 27.45
CA ARG A 83 32.88 6.83 27.67
C ARG A 83 33.04 8.34 27.52
N THR A 84 32.50 8.88 26.44
CA THR A 84 32.51 10.33 26.16
C THR A 84 31.80 11.10 27.27
N ALA A 85 30.66 10.59 27.76
CA ALA A 85 29.95 11.21 28.86
C ALA A 85 30.73 11.17 30.18
N VAL A 86 31.38 10.05 30.54
CA VAL A 86 32.22 9.97 31.74
C VAL A 86 33.36 11.00 31.69
N VAL A 87 34.04 11.14 30.55
CA VAL A 87 35.12 12.12 30.36
C VAL A 87 34.59 13.54 30.56
N LYS A 88 33.49 13.90 29.91
CA LYS A 88 32.88 15.24 30.03
C LYS A 88 32.44 15.55 31.47
N ILE A 89 31.80 14.60 32.16
CA ILE A 89 31.37 14.79 33.55
C ILE A 89 32.60 14.96 34.47
N ASN A 90 33.69 14.23 34.21
CA ASN A 90 34.94 14.38 34.95
C ASN A 90 35.60 15.75 34.73
N GLU A 91 35.65 16.24 33.49
CA GLU A 91 36.16 17.59 33.15
C GLU A 91 35.38 18.70 33.86
N ALA A 92 34.08 18.50 34.12
CA ALA A 92 33.25 19.40 34.93
C ALA A 92 33.41 19.23 36.46
N GLY A 93 34.42 18.49 36.93
CA GLY A 93 34.68 18.26 38.35
C GLY A 93 33.96 17.05 38.93
N GLY A 94 33.53 16.10 38.10
CA GLY A 94 32.87 14.85 38.51
C GLY A 94 31.36 14.97 38.72
N ARG A 95 30.78 16.15 38.45
CA ARG A 95 29.35 16.44 38.50
C ARG A 95 28.97 17.36 37.33
N MET A 96 27.94 17.00 36.58
CA MET A 96 27.47 17.78 35.42
C MET A 96 25.95 17.83 35.35
N ASP A 97 25.41 18.96 34.92
CA ASP A 97 23.98 19.15 34.63
C ASP A 97 23.58 18.35 33.37
N MET A 98 22.42 17.70 33.38
CA MET A 98 21.97 16.87 32.24
C MET A 98 21.74 17.67 30.95
N ASP A 99 21.26 18.90 31.05
CA ASP A 99 21.04 19.76 29.88
C ASP A 99 22.38 20.23 29.31
N ALA A 100 23.36 20.52 30.19
CA ALA A 100 24.73 20.83 29.76
C ALA A 100 25.43 19.64 29.07
N LEU A 101 25.15 18.41 29.49
CA LEU A 101 25.65 17.21 28.79
C LEU A 101 25.00 17.07 27.40
N ALA A 102 23.70 17.36 27.28
CA ALA A 102 22.98 17.30 26.01
C ALA A 102 23.50 18.31 24.98
N GLU A 103 23.85 19.53 25.41
CA GLU A 103 24.51 20.53 24.55
C GLU A 103 25.88 20.06 24.04
N GLN A 104 26.60 19.31 24.87
CA GLN A 104 27.93 18.79 24.56
C GLN A 104 27.95 17.45 23.81
N MET A 105 26.78 16.80 23.64
CA MET A 105 26.60 15.52 22.95
C MET A 105 25.36 15.57 22.03
N PRO A 106 25.39 16.39 20.96
CA PRO A 106 24.25 16.58 20.07
C PRO A 106 23.88 15.30 19.30
N GLY A 107 22.65 15.24 18.78
CA GLY A 107 22.17 14.11 17.97
C GLY A 107 21.57 12.94 18.76
N GLY A 108 21.22 13.14 20.04
CA GLY A 108 20.57 12.13 20.88
C GLY A 108 21.54 11.11 21.51
N MET A 109 22.85 11.31 21.36
CA MET A 109 23.89 10.50 21.99
C MET A 109 23.89 10.63 23.51
N ASP A 110 23.50 11.80 24.03
CA ASP A 110 23.29 12.08 25.45
C ASP A 110 22.32 11.09 26.09
N LYS A 111 21.14 10.86 25.48
CA LYS A 111 20.12 9.96 26.01
C LYS A 111 20.59 8.52 26.08
N VAL A 112 21.33 8.08 25.05
CA VAL A 112 21.94 6.74 25.01
C VAL A 112 23.01 6.63 26.10
N ALA A 113 23.89 7.62 26.22
CA ALA A 113 24.94 7.66 27.23
C ALA A 113 24.36 7.63 28.65
N VAL A 114 23.35 8.46 28.97
CA VAL A 114 22.70 8.47 30.29
C VAL A 114 22.08 7.12 30.64
N GLY A 115 21.43 6.46 29.67
CA GLY A 115 20.86 5.12 29.88
C GLY A 115 21.93 4.08 30.26
N TRP A 116 23.09 4.12 29.61
CA TRP A 116 24.20 3.20 29.88
C TRP A 116 24.99 3.54 31.14
N LEU A 117 25.20 4.83 31.43
CA LEU A 117 25.80 5.30 32.69
C LEU A 117 25.03 4.75 33.90
N LYS A 118 23.69 4.82 33.86
CA LYS A 118 22.83 4.27 34.92
C LYS A 118 22.87 2.75 34.97
N ARG A 119 22.75 2.07 33.81
CA ARG A 119 22.71 0.59 33.74
C ARG A 119 24.00 -0.05 34.27
N LYS A 120 25.14 0.60 34.01
CA LYS A 120 26.47 0.14 34.46
C LYS A 120 26.90 0.73 35.82
N ALA A 121 26.05 1.53 36.46
CA ALA A 121 26.34 2.24 37.70
C ALA A 121 27.64 3.08 37.64
N LEU A 122 27.88 3.74 36.50
CA LEU A 122 29.02 4.64 36.27
C LEU A 122 28.72 6.07 36.75
N ALA A 123 27.45 6.47 36.75
CA ALA A 123 27.01 7.74 37.30
C ALA A 123 25.63 7.61 37.95
N ASP A 124 25.44 8.32 39.05
CA ASP A 124 24.15 8.47 39.73
C ASP A 124 23.45 9.76 39.28
N ILE A 125 22.12 9.75 39.29
CA ILE A 125 21.30 10.92 38.98
C ILE A 125 20.83 11.53 40.31
N VAL A 126 21.26 12.75 40.58
CA VAL A 126 20.87 13.52 41.77
C VAL A 126 19.94 14.66 41.33
N ALA A 127 18.75 14.72 41.92
CA ALA A 127 17.80 15.81 41.67
C ALA A 127 17.97 16.91 42.73
N GLU A 128 18.16 18.15 42.29
CA GLU A 128 18.21 19.33 43.14
C GLU A 128 17.28 20.41 42.58
N GLY A 129 16.12 20.60 43.23
CA GLY A 129 15.05 21.44 42.71
C GLY A 129 14.48 20.89 41.39
N ASP A 130 14.37 21.75 40.38
CA ASP A 130 13.86 21.38 39.04
C ASP A 130 14.95 20.81 38.11
N ARG A 131 16.20 20.71 38.56
CA ARG A 131 17.33 20.26 37.74
C ARG A 131 17.87 18.90 38.17
N LYS A 132 18.42 18.17 37.19
CA LYS A 132 19.00 16.84 37.39
C LYS A 132 20.49 16.88 37.04
N PHE A 133 21.30 16.33 37.92
CA PHE A 133 22.74 16.24 37.78
C PHE A 133 23.19 14.78 37.68
N LEU A 134 24.19 14.54 36.83
CA LEU A 134 24.94 13.29 36.80
C LEU A 134 26.19 13.43 37.66
N VAL A 135 26.38 12.51 38.61
CA VAL A 135 27.54 12.45 39.51
C VAL A 135 28.27 11.13 39.28
N LEU A 136 29.57 11.17 38.98
CA LEU A 136 30.35 9.95 38.77
C LEU A 136 30.48 9.13 40.05
N THR A 137 30.19 7.83 39.95
CA THR A 137 30.46 6.86 41.01
C THR A 137 31.96 6.52 41.06
N ASP A 138 32.40 5.79 42.09
CA ASP A 138 33.78 5.28 42.14
C ASP A 138 34.09 4.36 40.95
N LYS A 139 33.09 3.60 40.46
CA LYS A 139 33.22 2.81 39.22
C LYS A 139 33.34 3.70 37.97
N GLY A 140 32.57 4.79 37.90
CA GLY A 140 32.68 5.79 36.84
C GLY A 140 34.05 6.46 36.79
N LYS A 141 34.64 6.73 37.96
CA LYS A 141 36.01 7.27 38.05
C LYS A 141 37.07 6.24 37.68
N ALA A 142 36.88 4.97 38.06
CA ALA A 142 37.81 3.89 37.73
C ALA A 142 37.90 3.67 36.21
N VAL A 143 36.77 3.69 35.50
CA VAL A 143 36.80 3.48 34.05
C VAL A 143 37.61 4.55 33.33
N LEU A 144 37.73 5.80 33.81
CA LEU A 144 38.56 6.83 33.16
C LEU A 144 40.00 6.37 32.85
N ASN A 145 40.55 5.47 33.68
CA ASN A 145 41.91 4.93 33.54
C ASN A 145 41.94 3.47 33.06
N GLU A 146 40.79 2.82 32.90
CA GLU A 146 40.67 1.40 32.53
C GLU A 146 39.84 1.24 31.26
N GLU A 147 40.28 0.37 30.36
CA GLU A 147 39.53 0.03 29.17
C GLU A 147 38.29 -0.81 29.53
N MET A 148 37.12 -0.45 29.02
CA MET A 148 35.91 -1.24 29.26
C MET A 148 35.92 -2.52 28.40
N PRO A 149 35.34 -3.64 28.89
CA PRO A 149 35.28 -4.89 28.14
C PRO A 149 34.68 -4.76 26.73
N GLU A 150 33.69 -3.88 26.56
CA GLU A 150 33.08 -3.62 25.26
C GLU A 150 34.01 -2.86 24.31
N GLU A 151 34.88 -1.97 24.82
CA GLU A 151 35.86 -1.25 24.00
C GLU A 151 36.95 -2.21 23.50
N ALA A 152 37.44 -3.09 24.39
CA ALA A 152 38.37 -4.16 24.03
C ALA A 152 37.76 -5.11 22.98
N PHE A 153 36.47 -5.44 23.12
CA PHE A 153 35.76 -6.27 22.14
C PHE A 153 35.56 -5.56 20.79
N LEU A 154 35.21 -4.27 20.79
CA LEU A 154 35.12 -3.48 19.55
C LEU A 154 36.49 -3.38 18.84
N LYS A 155 37.60 -3.24 19.58
CA LYS A 155 38.96 -3.29 19.02
C LYS A 155 39.29 -4.66 18.41
N ARG A 156 38.88 -5.76 19.08
CA ARG A 156 39.04 -7.12 18.53
C ARG A 156 38.25 -7.29 17.23
N LEU A 157 37.03 -6.75 17.17
CA LEU A 157 36.18 -6.77 15.97
C LEU A 157 36.73 -5.93 14.81
N ALA A 158 37.43 -4.82 15.11
CA ALA A 158 38.11 -4.03 14.08
C ALA A 158 39.31 -4.76 13.45
N ALA A 159 39.97 -5.65 14.20
CA ALA A 159 41.06 -6.45 13.67
C ALA A 159 40.54 -7.60 12.79
N ASN A 160 39.55 -8.37 13.26
CA ASN A 160 38.93 -9.45 12.51
C ASN A 160 37.47 -9.71 12.98
N PRO A 161 36.57 -10.17 12.10
CA PRO A 161 35.29 -10.73 12.50
C PRO A 161 35.46 -11.82 13.56
N VAL A 162 34.61 -11.83 14.59
CA VAL A 162 34.68 -12.81 15.69
C VAL A 162 33.54 -13.82 15.54
N PRO A 163 33.80 -15.14 15.54
CA PRO A 163 32.74 -16.15 15.55
C PRO A 163 31.79 -15.94 16.74
N GLU A 164 30.48 -16.06 16.51
CA GLU A 164 29.47 -15.90 17.57
C GLU A 164 29.70 -16.87 18.74
N ALA A 165 30.24 -18.07 18.45
CA ALA A 165 30.59 -19.08 19.45
C ALA A 165 31.72 -18.65 20.40
N GLU A 166 32.61 -17.75 19.98
CA GLU A 166 33.74 -17.25 20.75
C GLU A 166 33.47 -15.90 21.43
N ALA A 167 32.31 -15.30 21.16
CA ALA A 167 31.94 -14.00 21.70
C ALA A 167 31.23 -14.10 23.05
N ASP A 168 31.54 -13.19 23.97
CA ASP A 168 30.81 -13.09 25.23
C ASP A 168 29.38 -12.60 24.97
N LYS A 169 28.39 -13.45 25.30
CA LYS A 169 26.97 -13.18 25.06
C LYS A 169 26.47 -11.91 25.73
N ASN A 170 27.02 -11.53 26.88
CA ASN A 170 26.61 -10.32 27.60
C ASN A 170 27.13 -9.07 26.89
N ILE A 171 28.39 -9.08 26.46
CA ILE A 171 29.00 -7.99 25.69
C ILE A 171 28.25 -7.77 24.36
N VAL A 172 27.95 -8.86 23.65
CA VAL A 172 27.21 -8.81 22.38
C VAL A 172 25.79 -8.27 22.58
N LYS A 173 25.09 -8.72 23.63
CA LYS A 173 23.75 -8.23 23.96
C LYS A 173 23.78 -6.73 24.26
N ASP A 174 24.77 -6.28 25.02
CA ASP A 174 24.89 -4.88 25.38
C ASP A 174 25.20 -4.03 24.14
N LEU A 175 26.14 -4.45 23.29
CA LEU A 175 26.49 -3.75 22.06
C LEU A 175 25.34 -3.74 21.05
N LYS A 176 24.56 -4.83 20.90
CA LYS A 176 23.32 -4.82 20.10
C LYS A 176 22.26 -3.85 20.64
N GLY A 177 22.23 -3.64 21.96
CA GLY A 177 21.37 -2.64 22.60
C GLY A 177 21.71 -1.20 22.21
N ARG A 178 22.91 -0.96 21.66
CA ARG A 178 23.32 0.32 21.05
C ARG A 178 23.06 0.20 19.55
N LYS A 179 22.00 0.85 19.06
CA LYS A 179 21.62 0.79 17.64
C LYS A 179 22.82 1.15 16.76
N GLY A 180 23.15 0.28 15.81
CA GLY A 180 24.17 0.54 14.80
C GLY A 180 25.62 0.36 15.25
N MET A 181 25.90 -0.39 16.33
CA MET A 181 27.28 -0.66 16.78
C MET A 181 27.92 -1.94 16.19
N ILE A 182 27.15 -3.03 16.18
CA ILE A 182 27.61 -4.34 15.68
C ILE A 182 26.54 -4.97 14.80
N GLY A 183 27.00 -5.71 13.78
CA GLY A 183 26.19 -6.45 12.84
C GLY A 183 26.50 -7.94 12.87
N GLU A 184 25.75 -8.69 12.09
CA GLU A 184 25.96 -10.13 11.89
C GLU A 184 26.37 -10.38 10.43
N LYS A 185 27.46 -11.13 10.24
CA LYS A 185 27.89 -11.64 8.94
C LYS A 185 27.77 -13.16 8.98
N VAL A 186 26.95 -13.70 8.09
CA VAL A 186 26.81 -15.16 7.93
C VAL A 186 27.75 -15.61 6.83
N VAL A 187 28.66 -16.53 7.14
CA VAL A 187 29.50 -17.20 6.15
C VAL A 187 28.97 -18.62 5.98
N THR A 188 28.68 -19.00 4.75
CA THR A 188 28.21 -20.36 4.41
C THR A 188 29.30 -21.04 3.60
N GLU A 189 29.94 -22.05 4.18
CA GLU A 189 30.84 -22.94 3.45
C GLU A 189 30.04 -24.09 2.84
N ARG A 190 30.23 -24.34 1.55
CA ARG A 190 29.54 -25.40 0.81
C ARG A 190 30.54 -26.42 0.30
N SER A 191 30.20 -27.70 0.42
CA SER A 191 30.93 -28.80 -0.18
C SER A 191 29.98 -29.68 -0.99
N ILE A 192 30.44 -30.13 -2.16
CA ILE A 192 29.71 -31.01 -3.05
C ILE A 192 30.45 -32.33 -3.09
N THR A 193 29.76 -33.42 -2.75
CA THR A 193 30.35 -34.77 -2.70
C THR A 193 29.56 -35.73 -3.58
N LEU A 194 30.24 -36.50 -4.43
CA LEU A 194 29.62 -37.51 -5.27
C LEU A 194 29.11 -38.69 -4.44
N THR A 195 27.90 -39.15 -4.76
CA THR A 195 27.38 -40.43 -4.27
C THR A 195 28.09 -41.59 -4.96
N ASP A 196 27.88 -42.82 -4.50
CA ASP A 196 28.45 -44.00 -5.17
C ASP A 196 27.94 -44.14 -6.60
N LEU A 197 26.67 -43.79 -6.85
CA LEU A 197 26.10 -43.71 -8.19
C LEU A 197 26.75 -42.58 -9.01
N GLY A 198 26.98 -41.41 -8.42
CA GLY A 198 27.70 -40.31 -9.08
C GLY A 198 29.13 -40.66 -9.49
N LYS A 199 29.83 -41.46 -8.68
CA LYS A 199 31.17 -41.98 -9.01
C LYS A 199 31.12 -43.00 -10.15
N GLU A 200 30.14 -43.90 -10.18
CA GLU A 200 29.94 -44.85 -11.30
C GLU A 200 29.68 -44.08 -12.61
N VAL A 201 28.83 -43.05 -12.56
CA VAL A 201 28.50 -42.19 -13.69
C VAL A 201 29.71 -41.39 -14.16
N ALA A 202 30.48 -40.76 -13.27
CA ALA A 202 31.67 -39.99 -13.63
C ALA A 202 32.73 -40.86 -14.34
N ASN A 203 32.83 -42.15 -13.97
CA ASN A 203 33.78 -43.11 -14.54
C ASN A 203 33.26 -43.82 -15.80
N SER A 204 32.02 -43.56 -16.24
CA SER A 204 31.40 -44.23 -17.38
C SER A 204 31.87 -43.73 -18.76
N GLY A 205 32.76 -42.73 -18.80
CA GLY A 205 33.27 -42.15 -20.06
C GLY A 205 32.36 -41.07 -20.64
N LEU A 206 31.90 -40.13 -19.81
CA LEU A 206 31.07 -39.00 -20.24
C LEU A 206 31.80 -38.14 -21.29
N GLU A 207 31.22 -38.02 -22.48
CA GLU A 207 31.66 -37.03 -23.48
C GLU A 207 31.02 -35.67 -23.20
N LEU A 208 31.86 -34.63 -23.11
CA LEU A 208 31.43 -33.24 -23.07
C LEU A 208 31.17 -32.76 -24.51
N LYS A 209 29.90 -32.73 -24.90
CA LYS A 209 29.46 -32.06 -26.13
C LYS A 209 28.76 -30.76 -25.75
N GLU A 210 29.07 -29.67 -26.47
CA GLU A 210 28.35 -28.41 -26.31
C GLU A 210 26.93 -28.57 -26.85
N GLU A 211 25.94 -28.28 -26.00
CA GLU A 211 24.53 -28.27 -26.35
C GLU A 211 24.08 -26.84 -26.63
N VAL A 212 23.35 -26.63 -27.71
CA VAL A 212 22.73 -25.34 -28.00
C VAL A 212 21.47 -25.17 -27.15
N THR A 213 21.44 -24.13 -26.32
CA THR A 213 20.29 -23.82 -25.44
C THR A 213 19.24 -22.95 -26.10
N GLU A 214 19.65 -22.08 -27.03
CA GLU A 214 18.77 -21.14 -27.72
C GLU A 214 19.18 -21.05 -29.19
N VAL A 215 18.18 -21.06 -30.06
CA VAL A 215 18.39 -20.85 -31.50
C VAL A 215 18.61 -19.36 -31.74
N THR A 216 19.82 -18.98 -32.12
CA THR A 216 20.17 -17.58 -32.41
C THR A 216 20.10 -17.28 -33.91
N ASP A 217 19.91 -16.01 -34.28
CA ASP A 217 19.90 -15.56 -35.68
C ASP A 217 21.15 -15.99 -36.44
N ARG A 218 22.33 -15.91 -35.79
CA ARG A 218 23.61 -16.34 -36.35
C ARG A 218 23.61 -17.84 -36.68
N LEU A 219 23.10 -18.66 -35.77
CA LEU A 219 23.04 -20.11 -35.92
C LEU A 219 22.13 -20.51 -37.10
N ILE A 220 21.02 -19.79 -37.28
CA ILE A 220 20.11 -19.96 -38.42
C ILE A 220 20.82 -19.59 -39.73
N GLN A 221 21.50 -18.44 -39.75
CA GLN A 221 22.18 -17.93 -40.94
C GLN A 221 23.39 -18.78 -41.37
N SER A 222 24.17 -19.32 -40.42
CA SER A 222 25.33 -20.17 -40.72
C SER A 222 24.95 -21.59 -41.15
N GLY A 223 23.74 -22.05 -40.82
CA GLY A 223 23.30 -23.42 -41.07
C GLY A 223 23.86 -24.45 -40.10
N GLU A 224 24.69 -24.04 -39.14
CA GLU A 224 25.28 -24.89 -38.11
C GLU A 224 24.23 -25.58 -37.23
N TRP A 225 23.03 -24.98 -37.10
CA TRP A 225 21.89 -25.54 -36.37
C TRP A 225 21.50 -26.95 -36.82
N LYS A 226 21.78 -27.34 -38.07
CA LYS A 226 21.46 -28.67 -38.61
C LYS A 226 22.25 -29.80 -37.98
N ASN A 227 23.46 -29.50 -37.49
CA ASN A 227 24.37 -30.46 -36.89
C ASN A 227 24.54 -30.22 -35.38
N ALA A 228 23.80 -29.26 -34.82
CA ALA A 228 23.84 -28.93 -33.40
C ALA A 228 22.98 -29.92 -32.59
N GLU A 229 23.48 -30.36 -31.43
CA GLU A 229 22.67 -31.03 -30.42
C GLU A 229 21.97 -29.97 -29.56
N PHE A 230 20.63 -30.02 -29.49
CA PHE A 230 19.83 -29.06 -28.73
C PHE A 230 19.50 -29.60 -27.35
N ARG A 231 19.61 -28.74 -26.33
CA ARG A 231 19.12 -29.06 -25.00
C ARG A 231 17.59 -29.26 -25.06
N LYS A 232 17.11 -30.41 -24.57
CA LYS A 232 15.66 -30.67 -24.47
C LYS A 232 15.02 -29.65 -23.52
N TYR A 233 13.93 -29.02 -23.96
CA TYR A 233 13.17 -28.07 -23.16
C TYR A 233 12.25 -28.83 -22.20
N ASP A 234 12.39 -28.59 -20.90
CA ASP A 234 11.52 -29.16 -19.89
C ASP A 234 10.31 -28.26 -19.64
N ILE A 235 9.12 -28.74 -20.02
CA ILE A 235 7.84 -28.04 -19.83
C ILE A 235 7.39 -28.00 -18.36
N GLN A 236 8.04 -28.73 -17.46
CA GLN A 236 7.77 -28.72 -16.02
C GLN A 236 8.63 -27.68 -15.28
N THR A 237 9.69 -27.18 -15.91
CA THR A 237 10.57 -26.18 -15.32
C THR A 237 9.88 -24.81 -15.24
N PHE A 238 10.20 -24.05 -14.20
CA PHE A 238 9.71 -22.68 -14.00
C PHE A 238 10.04 -21.80 -15.22
N ALA A 239 8.99 -21.25 -15.84
CA ALA A 239 9.10 -20.17 -16.80
C ALA A 239 8.86 -18.83 -16.08
N PRO A 240 9.68 -17.80 -16.33
CA PRO A 240 9.44 -16.48 -15.76
C PRO A 240 8.09 -15.94 -16.23
N ALA A 241 7.20 -15.60 -15.29
CA ALA A 241 5.92 -15.00 -15.60
C ALA A 241 6.10 -13.57 -16.11
N ILE A 242 5.56 -13.27 -17.29
CA ILE A 242 5.48 -11.90 -17.79
C ILE A 242 4.32 -11.22 -17.07
N VAL A 243 4.60 -10.15 -16.34
CA VAL A 243 3.58 -9.39 -15.61
C VAL A 243 3.25 -8.12 -16.40
N PRO A 244 2.08 -8.07 -17.08
CA PRO A 244 1.69 -6.89 -17.84
C PRO A 244 1.30 -5.74 -16.91
N ALA A 245 1.34 -4.51 -17.43
CA ALA A 245 0.78 -3.35 -16.74
C ALA A 245 -0.75 -3.51 -16.58
N LYS A 246 -1.26 -3.21 -15.39
CA LYS A 246 -2.69 -3.30 -15.06
C LYS A 246 -3.24 -1.97 -14.58
N LYS A 247 -4.53 -1.74 -14.86
CA LYS A 247 -5.28 -0.61 -14.31
C LYS A 247 -5.74 -0.94 -12.90
N HIS A 248 -5.83 0.08 -12.04
CA HIS A 248 -6.40 -0.06 -10.72
C HIS A 248 -7.83 -0.64 -10.81
N PRO A 249 -8.24 -1.57 -9.92
CA PRO A 249 -9.55 -2.22 -9.97
C PRO A 249 -10.70 -1.21 -10.01
N LEU A 250 -10.69 -0.21 -9.12
CA LEU A 250 -11.68 0.87 -9.10
C LEU A 250 -11.73 1.65 -10.41
N SER A 251 -10.60 1.90 -11.07
CA SER A 251 -10.60 2.58 -12.38
C SER A 251 -11.22 1.72 -13.47
N ARG A 252 -11.06 0.39 -13.42
CA ARG A 252 -11.73 -0.54 -14.34
C ARG A 252 -13.24 -0.53 -14.13
N LEU A 253 -13.69 -0.62 -12.88
CA LEU A 253 -15.11 -0.55 -12.53
C LEU A 253 -15.72 0.80 -12.92
N GLY A 254 -15.04 1.90 -12.66
CA GLY A 254 -15.47 3.24 -13.07
C GLY A 254 -15.61 3.37 -14.59
N ALA A 255 -14.72 2.74 -15.37
CA ALA A 255 -14.83 2.69 -16.83
C ALA A 255 -16.00 1.82 -17.32
N GLU A 256 -16.26 0.68 -16.66
CA GLU A 256 -17.42 -0.18 -16.92
C GLU A 256 -18.73 0.57 -16.69
N ILE A 257 -18.88 1.22 -15.54
CA ILE A 257 -20.07 2.01 -15.18
C ILE A 257 -20.25 3.20 -16.11
N ARG A 258 -19.17 3.93 -16.42
CA ARG A 258 -19.21 5.03 -17.39
C ARG A 258 -19.72 4.56 -18.75
N ARG A 259 -19.18 3.45 -19.26
CA ARG A 259 -19.60 2.86 -20.53
C ARG A 259 -21.08 2.48 -20.51
N MET A 260 -21.56 1.88 -19.43
CA MET A 260 -22.97 1.51 -19.29
C MET A 260 -23.89 2.73 -19.37
N PHE A 261 -23.57 3.83 -18.68
CA PHE A 261 -24.37 5.05 -18.77
C PHE A 261 -24.31 5.69 -20.15
N THR A 262 -23.14 5.73 -20.80
CA THR A 262 -23.02 6.26 -22.16
C THR A 262 -23.78 5.40 -23.18
N ASP A 263 -23.77 4.07 -23.04
CA ASP A 263 -24.55 3.15 -23.89
C ASP A 263 -26.06 3.34 -23.69
N MET A 264 -26.49 3.80 -22.52
CA MET A 264 -27.89 4.18 -22.21
C MET A 264 -28.24 5.63 -22.64
N GLY A 265 -27.31 6.34 -23.27
CA GLY A 265 -27.52 7.70 -23.79
C GLY A 265 -27.38 8.81 -22.75
N PHE A 266 -26.65 8.57 -21.66
CA PHE A 266 -26.36 9.60 -20.66
C PHE A 266 -25.11 10.40 -21.02
N THR A 267 -25.13 11.69 -20.67
CA THR A 267 -23.97 12.60 -20.77
C THR A 267 -23.25 12.70 -19.43
N GLU A 268 -21.92 12.62 -19.42
CA GLU A 268 -21.15 12.74 -18.18
C GLU A 268 -21.08 14.22 -17.74
N MET A 269 -21.40 14.48 -16.47
CA MET A 269 -21.32 15.80 -15.83
C MET A 269 -20.26 15.80 -14.73
N SER A 270 -19.70 16.98 -14.45
CA SER A 270 -18.67 17.17 -13.44
C SER A 270 -18.83 18.49 -12.70
N SER A 271 -18.31 18.56 -11.48
CA SER A 271 -18.20 19.78 -10.70
C SER A 271 -16.92 19.77 -9.88
N GLU A 272 -16.53 20.95 -9.38
CA GLU A 272 -15.40 21.14 -8.47
C GLU A 272 -15.66 20.48 -7.11
N TYR A 273 -14.59 20.08 -6.41
CA TYR A 273 -14.70 19.49 -5.07
C TYR A 273 -15.16 20.50 -4.03
N VAL A 274 -14.66 21.74 -4.13
CA VAL A 274 -15.05 22.83 -3.24
C VAL A 274 -16.32 23.46 -3.78
N GLN A 275 -17.36 23.53 -2.95
CA GLN A 275 -18.63 24.16 -3.28
C GLN A 275 -19.02 25.13 -2.15
N PRO A 276 -19.69 26.26 -2.46
CA PRO A 276 -20.45 26.96 -1.43
C PRO A 276 -21.59 26.06 -0.95
N SER A 277 -21.92 26.17 0.34
CA SER A 277 -23.07 25.52 0.97
C SER A 277 -24.36 25.73 0.17
N PHE A 278 -24.49 26.88 -0.49
CA PHE A 278 -25.59 27.22 -1.38
C PHE A 278 -25.85 26.14 -2.45
N TRP A 279 -24.85 25.82 -3.27
CA TRP A 279 -25.00 24.85 -4.36
C TRP A 279 -25.03 23.41 -3.87
N ASN A 280 -24.40 23.12 -2.73
CA ASN A 280 -24.37 21.78 -2.17
C ASN A 280 -25.63 21.45 -1.35
N LEU A 281 -26.35 22.43 -0.79
CA LEU A 281 -27.42 22.17 0.18
C LEU A 281 -28.64 23.06 -0.05
N ASP A 282 -28.49 24.39 -0.11
CA ASP A 282 -29.63 25.32 -0.16
C ASP A 282 -30.44 25.19 -1.47
N VAL A 283 -29.76 25.11 -2.62
CA VAL A 283 -30.43 24.92 -3.92
C VAL A 283 -31.17 23.58 -3.98
N LEU A 284 -30.69 22.58 -3.23
CA LEU A 284 -31.34 21.27 -3.06
C LEU A 284 -32.38 21.29 -1.94
N PHE A 285 -32.93 22.47 -1.61
CA PHE A 285 -33.99 22.65 -0.62
C PHE A 285 -33.70 22.00 0.75
N THR A 286 -32.43 21.77 1.09
CA THR A 286 -32.04 21.21 2.39
C THR A 286 -32.06 22.34 3.42
N PRO A 287 -32.79 22.24 4.53
CA PRO A 287 -32.91 23.36 5.46
C PRO A 287 -31.56 23.69 6.13
N GLN A 288 -31.42 24.94 6.61
CA GLN A 288 -30.14 25.43 7.16
C GLN A 288 -29.82 24.89 8.56
N ASP A 289 -30.82 24.41 9.28
CA ASP A 289 -30.71 23.72 10.57
C ASP A 289 -30.64 22.18 10.42
N HIS A 290 -30.46 21.67 9.19
CA HIS A 290 -30.37 20.24 8.94
C HIS A 290 -29.07 19.65 9.54
N PRO A 291 -29.12 18.52 10.26
CA PRO A 291 -27.94 17.91 10.90
C PRO A 291 -26.77 17.66 9.95
N ALA A 292 -27.04 17.27 8.71
CA ALA A 292 -25.98 17.09 7.70
C ALA A 292 -25.13 18.34 7.43
N ARG A 293 -25.56 19.54 7.86
CA ARG A 293 -24.78 20.78 7.78
C ARG A 293 -23.84 20.98 8.97
N ASP A 294 -23.91 20.14 9.99
CA ASP A 294 -23.08 20.26 11.19
C ASP A 294 -21.60 19.98 10.88
N LEU A 295 -20.71 20.59 11.66
CA LEU A 295 -19.26 20.38 11.57
C LEU A 295 -18.85 18.91 11.80
N GLN A 296 -19.71 18.12 12.45
CA GLN A 296 -19.49 16.69 12.68
C GLN A 296 -19.70 15.87 11.42
N ASP A 297 -20.46 16.34 10.44
CA ASP A 297 -20.80 15.60 9.22
C ASP A 297 -20.15 16.19 7.95
N THR A 298 -19.88 17.50 7.95
CA THR A 298 -19.40 18.23 6.77
C THR A 298 -18.03 18.89 6.99
N PHE A 299 -17.13 18.73 6.02
CA PHE A 299 -15.86 19.45 6.00
C PHE A 299 -16.03 20.87 5.46
N TYR A 300 -16.18 21.83 6.36
CA TYR A 300 -16.06 23.25 6.02
C TYR A 300 -14.59 23.67 5.92
N LEU A 301 -14.33 24.64 5.05
CA LEU A 301 -12.98 25.10 4.77
C LEU A 301 -12.62 26.31 5.63
N GLU A 302 -11.36 26.35 6.08
CA GLU A 302 -10.79 27.56 6.66
C GLU A 302 -10.37 28.55 5.56
N ARG A 303 -9.89 28.04 4.41
CA ARG A 303 -9.38 28.84 3.30
C ARG A 303 -9.71 28.19 1.93
N PRO A 304 -10.57 28.83 1.10
CA PRO A 304 -11.39 29.99 1.43
C PRO A 304 -12.45 29.63 2.49
N LYS A 305 -12.79 30.55 3.42
CA LYS A 305 -13.88 30.34 4.38
C LYS A 305 -15.26 30.48 3.75
N ALA A 306 -15.38 31.40 2.80
CA ALA A 306 -16.61 31.69 2.08
C ALA A 306 -16.33 31.86 0.59
N ILE A 307 -17.33 31.51 -0.23
CA ILE A 307 -17.36 31.68 -1.67
C ILE A 307 -18.60 32.52 -1.97
N HIS A 308 -18.37 33.71 -2.50
CA HIS A 308 -19.45 34.63 -2.88
C HIS A 308 -20.29 34.05 -4.02
N ILE A 309 -21.59 34.34 -3.99
CA ILE A 309 -22.54 33.93 -5.01
C ILE A 309 -22.94 35.19 -5.80
N ASP A 310 -22.56 35.25 -7.06
CA ASP A 310 -22.77 36.44 -7.91
C ASP A 310 -24.23 36.61 -8.36
N ASP A 311 -24.98 35.50 -8.44
CA ASP A 311 -26.37 35.50 -8.92
C ASP A 311 -27.36 35.89 -7.81
N GLU A 312 -27.50 37.20 -7.60
CA GLU A 312 -28.41 37.78 -6.59
C GLU A 312 -29.89 37.45 -6.85
N GLU A 313 -30.30 37.25 -8.11
CA GLU A 313 -31.67 36.87 -8.44
C GLU A 313 -31.96 35.44 -7.97
N LEU A 314 -31.05 34.51 -8.25
CA LEU A 314 -31.17 33.13 -7.79
C LEU A 314 -31.12 33.05 -6.27
N VAL A 315 -30.23 33.80 -5.60
CA VAL A 315 -30.17 33.86 -4.13
C VAL A 315 -31.52 34.34 -3.55
N ALA A 316 -32.12 35.38 -4.13
CA ALA A 316 -33.42 35.87 -3.68
C ALA A 316 -34.54 34.83 -3.87
N LYS A 317 -34.55 34.11 -4.99
CA LYS A 317 -35.51 33.01 -5.25
C LYS A 317 -35.36 31.87 -4.24
N ILE A 318 -34.14 31.38 -4.03
CA ILE A 318 -33.86 30.30 -3.07
C ILE A 318 -34.25 30.73 -1.66
N LYS A 319 -33.88 31.94 -1.25
CA LYS A 319 -34.29 32.49 0.05
C LYS A 319 -35.82 32.47 0.21
N ALA A 320 -36.57 32.98 -0.78
CA ALA A 320 -38.03 33.00 -0.71
C ALA A 320 -38.62 31.59 -0.62
N ILE A 321 -38.12 30.65 -1.43
CA ILE A 321 -38.56 29.26 -1.41
C ILE A 321 -38.34 28.61 -0.04
N HIS A 322 -37.20 28.84 0.59
CA HIS A 322 -36.93 28.33 1.94
C HIS A 322 -37.82 28.98 3.01
N GLU A 323 -37.99 30.30 2.99
CA GLU A 323 -38.72 31.02 4.05
C GLU A 323 -40.24 30.88 3.94
N ASN A 324 -40.80 30.86 2.73
CA ASN A 324 -42.25 30.91 2.51
C ASN A 324 -42.76 30.09 1.31
N GLY A 325 -41.89 29.29 0.66
CA GLY A 325 -42.25 28.44 -0.46
C GLY A 325 -42.22 29.11 -1.83
N GLY A 326 -42.10 30.44 -1.91
CA GLY A 326 -42.07 31.17 -3.18
C GLY A 326 -43.27 30.83 -4.07
N ASP A 327 -43.02 30.61 -5.36
CA ASP A 327 -44.07 30.30 -6.35
C ASP A 327 -44.29 28.80 -6.58
N THR A 328 -43.79 27.94 -5.69
CA THR A 328 -43.78 26.48 -5.86
C THR A 328 -45.08 25.79 -5.43
N GLY A 329 -45.93 26.51 -4.67
CA GLY A 329 -47.09 25.93 -3.98
C GLY A 329 -46.76 25.26 -2.64
N SER A 330 -45.48 25.24 -2.24
CA SER A 330 -45.00 24.82 -0.92
C SER A 330 -45.23 25.92 0.13
N THR A 331 -45.18 25.56 1.42
CA THR A 331 -45.12 26.53 2.52
C THR A 331 -43.69 26.97 2.86
N GLY A 332 -42.69 26.34 2.24
CA GLY A 332 -41.29 26.46 2.66
C GLY A 332 -41.02 25.76 3.99
N TRP A 333 -39.81 25.94 4.52
CA TRP A 333 -39.41 25.49 5.85
C TRP A 333 -39.84 26.46 6.95
N GLY A 334 -40.09 27.73 6.59
CA GLY A 334 -40.27 28.81 7.54
C GLY A 334 -38.94 29.32 8.10
N GLY A 335 -39.02 30.24 9.07
CA GLY A 335 -37.83 30.81 9.71
C GLY A 335 -37.13 31.88 8.88
N LYS A 336 -35.82 32.08 9.12
CA LYS A 336 -34.98 33.06 8.43
C LYS A 336 -33.83 32.34 7.73
N TRP A 337 -33.65 32.61 6.45
CA TRP A 337 -32.55 32.07 5.66
C TRP A 337 -31.33 33.00 5.74
N SER A 338 -30.16 32.42 6.00
CA SER A 338 -28.89 33.12 6.19
C SER A 338 -28.00 33.01 4.94
N ARG A 339 -27.63 34.17 4.38
CA ARG A 339 -26.67 34.25 3.27
C ARG A 339 -25.26 33.80 3.68
N GLU A 340 -24.83 34.15 4.89
CA GLU A 340 -23.50 33.80 5.40
C GLU A 340 -23.31 32.27 5.44
N MET A 341 -24.33 31.54 5.88
CA MET A 341 -24.31 30.07 5.90
C MET A 341 -24.25 29.50 4.49
N ALA A 342 -24.99 30.09 3.55
CA ALA A 342 -25.01 29.67 2.15
C ALA A 342 -23.68 29.93 1.43
N GLU A 343 -22.98 31.02 1.74
CA GLU A 343 -21.68 31.34 1.16
C GLU A 343 -20.53 30.56 1.81
N SER A 344 -20.75 29.87 2.94
CA SER A 344 -19.72 29.07 3.60
C SER A 344 -19.16 28.00 2.66
N ALA A 345 -17.84 27.92 2.54
CA ALA A 345 -17.17 26.99 1.65
C ALA A 345 -17.01 25.61 2.31
N LEU A 346 -17.33 24.55 1.58
CA LEU A 346 -17.23 23.17 2.02
C LEU A 346 -16.65 22.26 0.94
N LEU A 347 -16.17 21.09 1.34
CA LEU A 347 -15.98 19.97 0.41
C LEU A 347 -17.34 19.31 0.16
N ARG A 348 -17.69 19.12 -1.12
CA ARG A 348 -19.00 18.57 -1.50
C ARG A 348 -19.28 17.23 -0.80
N THR A 349 -20.44 17.15 -0.15
CA THR A 349 -20.86 15.97 0.64
C THR A 349 -21.56 14.91 -0.21
N HIS A 350 -22.00 15.30 -1.40
CA HIS A 350 -22.62 14.45 -2.39
C HIS A 350 -22.47 15.08 -3.79
N SER A 351 -22.61 14.26 -4.82
CA SER A 351 -22.43 14.70 -6.22
C SER A 351 -23.68 15.33 -6.84
N THR A 352 -24.81 15.34 -6.13
CA THR A 352 -26.08 16.01 -6.52
C THR A 352 -25.93 17.51 -6.78
N CYS A 353 -24.91 18.15 -6.21
CA CYS A 353 -24.53 19.53 -6.57
C CYS A 353 -24.13 19.66 -8.07
N SER A 354 -23.56 18.61 -8.66
CA SER A 354 -23.29 18.53 -10.10
C SER A 354 -24.58 18.41 -10.89
N SER A 355 -25.52 17.59 -10.42
CA SER A 355 -26.85 17.41 -11.02
C SER A 355 -27.59 18.73 -11.14
N ILE A 356 -27.65 19.50 -10.04
CA ILE A 356 -28.45 20.73 -10.03
C ILE A 356 -27.80 21.85 -10.87
N ARG A 357 -26.47 21.91 -10.91
CA ARG A 357 -25.73 22.79 -11.83
C ARG A 357 -25.96 22.38 -13.29
N TYR A 358 -26.02 21.09 -13.59
CA TYR A 358 -26.34 20.61 -14.93
C TYR A 358 -27.76 21.00 -15.32
N ILE A 359 -28.75 20.82 -14.42
CA ILE A 359 -30.15 21.21 -14.63
C ILE A 359 -30.27 22.72 -14.87
N ALA A 360 -29.55 23.54 -14.08
CA ALA A 360 -29.54 24.99 -14.26
C ALA A 360 -29.03 25.41 -15.66
N ALA A 361 -28.06 24.68 -16.21
CA ALA A 361 -27.52 24.93 -17.55
C ALA A 361 -28.35 24.29 -18.68
N HIS A 362 -29.09 23.22 -18.40
CA HIS A 362 -29.87 22.44 -19.37
C HIS A 362 -31.28 22.16 -18.84
N PRO A 363 -32.13 23.20 -18.68
CA PRO A 363 -33.46 23.05 -18.06
C PRO A 363 -34.47 22.32 -18.97
N ASP A 364 -34.22 22.30 -20.28
CA ASP A 364 -35.15 21.78 -21.28
C ASP A 364 -35.05 20.26 -21.44
N ALA A 365 -36.20 19.57 -21.38
CA ALA A 365 -36.31 18.15 -21.63
C ALA A 365 -36.17 17.80 -23.14
N PRO A 366 -35.74 16.57 -23.50
CA PRO A 366 -35.25 15.51 -22.61
C PRO A 366 -33.74 15.63 -22.31
N GLN A 367 -33.35 15.32 -21.08
CA GLN A 367 -31.93 15.25 -20.67
C GLN A 367 -31.66 13.97 -19.89
N LYS A 368 -30.46 13.42 -20.06
CA LYS A 368 -29.91 12.33 -19.24
C LYS A 368 -28.47 12.65 -18.91
N ALA A 369 -28.15 12.76 -17.62
CA ALA A 369 -26.79 13.07 -17.19
C ALA A 369 -26.38 12.20 -16.01
N PHE A 370 -25.09 11.90 -15.90
CA PHE A 370 -24.54 11.10 -14.82
C PHE A 370 -23.16 11.61 -14.39
N SER A 371 -22.74 11.29 -13.17
CA SER A 371 -21.37 11.57 -12.73
C SER A 371 -20.83 10.42 -11.90
N ILE A 372 -19.53 10.19 -11.97
CA ILE A 372 -18.80 9.30 -11.06
C ILE A 372 -17.77 10.17 -10.36
N SER A 373 -18.11 10.62 -9.15
CA SER A 373 -17.48 11.77 -8.52
C SER A 373 -17.10 11.47 -7.08
N ARG A 374 -15.87 11.84 -6.69
CA ARG A 374 -15.43 11.77 -5.30
C ARG A 374 -16.13 12.83 -4.44
N ILE A 375 -16.61 12.42 -3.28
CA ILE A 375 -17.34 13.22 -2.29
C ILE A 375 -16.68 13.05 -0.93
N PHE A 376 -16.99 13.97 -0.01
CA PHE A 376 -16.30 14.07 1.27
C PHE A 376 -17.30 14.21 2.41
N ARG A 377 -17.16 13.39 3.45
CA ARG A 377 -17.99 13.45 4.66
C ARG A 377 -17.10 13.30 5.87
N ASN A 378 -17.39 14.04 6.93
CA ASN A 378 -16.60 13.97 8.17
C ASN A 378 -16.99 12.73 9.00
N GLU A 379 -16.87 11.56 8.38
CA GLU A 379 -17.15 10.27 8.99
C GLU A 379 -15.88 9.66 9.57
N SER A 380 -16.02 8.94 10.69
CA SER A 380 -14.91 8.21 11.29
C SER A 380 -14.51 7.04 10.39
N ILE A 381 -13.21 6.84 10.19
CA ILE A 381 -12.69 5.74 9.38
C ILE A 381 -12.99 4.40 10.06
N ASP A 382 -13.71 3.52 9.36
CA ASP A 382 -13.96 2.14 9.78
C ASP A 382 -13.91 1.18 8.58
N SER A 383 -14.35 -0.06 8.74
CA SER A 383 -14.36 -1.08 7.68
C SER A 383 -15.35 -0.79 6.53
N THR A 384 -16.26 0.16 6.71
CA THR A 384 -17.39 0.49 5.83
C THR A 384 -17.48 1.97 5.45
N HIS A 385 -16.82 2.86 6.19
CA HIS A 385 -16.86 4.31 6.01
C HIS A 385 -15.46 4.88 5.81
N LEU A 386 -15.35 5.79 4.84
CA LEU A 386 -14.17 6.59 4.57
C LEU A 386 -14.58 8.06 4.48
N PRO A 387 -13.71 9.00 4.89
CA PRO A 387 -14.00 10.43 4.81
C PRO A 387 -14.02 10.93 3.36
N GLU A 388 -13.42 10.18 2.43
CA GLU A 388 -13.54 10.40 1.00
C GLU A 388 -13.93 9.09 0.30
N PHE A 389 -14.92 9.17 -0.59
CA PHE A 389 -15.39 8.03 -1.37
C PHE A 389 -16.11 8.51 -2.63
N THR A 390 -16.45 7.60 -3.53
CA THR A 390 -17.00 7.92 -4.85
C THR A 390 -18.51 7.66 -4.87
N GLN A 391 -19.25 8.63 -5.40
CA GLN A 391 -20.68 8.50 -5.65
C GLN A 391 -20.94 8.41 -7.15
N ILE A 392 -21.83 7.50 -7.53
CA ILE A 392 -22.39 7.39 -8.87
C ILE A 392 -23.74 8.11 -8.84
N GLU A 393 -23.81 9.26 -9.49
CA GLU A 393 -25.03 10.07 -9.58
C GLU A 393 -25.64 9.95 -10.96
N GLY A 394 -26.96 10.01 -11.07
CA GLY A 394 -27.62 10.18 -12.35
C GLY A 394 -28.94 10.91 -12.25
N ILE A 395 -29.29 11.61 -13.34
CA ILE A 395 -30.54 12.34 -13.50
C ILE A 395 -31.17 12.09 -14.86
N VAL A 396 -32.50 12.15 -14.91
CA VAL A 396 -33.30 12.12 -16.14
C VAL A 396 -34.37 13.20 -16.07
N ILE A 397 -34.35 14.13 -17.01
CA ILE A 397 -35.38 15.16 -17.21
C ILE A 397 -36.23 14.72 -18.40
N ASP A 398 -37.50 14.39 -18.20
CA ASP A 398 -38.39 13.94 -19.29
C ASP A 398 -39.86 14.27 -18.98
N GLU A 399 -40.62 14.72 -19.97
CA GLU A 399 -42.06 15.05 -19.82
C GLU A 399 -42.91 13.87 -19.33
N LYS A 400 -42.46 12.64 -19.62
CA LYS A 400 -43.14 11.41 -19.26
C LYS A 400 -42.47 10.69 -18.09
N ALA A 401 -41.44 11.27 -17.47
CA ALA A 401 -40.76 10.66 -16.35
C ALA A 401 -41.71 10.44 -15.17
N ASP A 402 -41.76 9.20 -14.69
CA ASP A 402 -42.53 8.80 -13.54
C ASP A 402 -41.72 7.92 -12.57
N PHE A 403 -42.32 7.61 -11.42
CA PHE A 403 -41.67 6.82 -10.39
C PHE A 403 -41.38 5.37 -10.85
N ASN A 404 -42.19 4.80 -11.75
CA ASN A 404 -41.98 3.46 -12.28
C ASN A 404 -40.76 3.40 -13.22
N MET A 405 -40.55 4.46 -13.99
CA MET A 405 -39.35 4.63 -14.81
C MET A 405 -38.10 4.66 -13.93
N LEU A 406 -38.11 5.42 -12.84
CA LEU A 406 -36.99 5.46 -11.88
C LEU A 406 -36.67 4.05 -11.36
N ILE A 407 -37.66 3.35 -10.83
CA ILE A 407 -37.50 1.99 -10.32
C ILE A 407 -36.95 1.04 -11.39
N SER A 408 -37.48 1.12 -12.61
CA SER A 408 -37.04 0.27 -13.72
C SER A 408 -35.58 0.53 -14.10
N MET A 409 -35.17 1.80 -14.14
CA MET A 409 -33.79 2.18 -14.47
C MET A 409 -32.80 1.71 -13.40
N ILE A 410 -33.17 1.83 -12.12
CA ILE A 410 -32.32 1.34 -11.03
C ILE A 410 -32.19 -0.18 -11.10
N LYS A 411 -33.30 -0.90 -11.36
CA LYS A 411 -33.27 -2.36 -11.53
C LYS A 411 -32.39 -2.81 -12.70
N GLU A 412 -32.51 -2.13 -13.84
CA GLU A 412 -31.68 -2.41 -15.01
C GLU A 412 -30.19 -2.17 -14.71
N PHE A 413 -29.86 -1.06 -14.03
CA PHE A 413 -28.49 -0.75 -13.64
C PHE A 413 -27.87 -1.86 -12.77
N TYR A 414 -28.55 -2.26 -11.70
CA TYR A 414 -28.02 -3.28 -10.78
C TYR A 414 -28.00 -4.68 -11.39
N SER A 415 -28.98 -5.04 -12.23
CA SER A 415 -28.96 -6.32 -12.96
C SER A 415 -27.77 -6.38 -13.94
N LYS A 416 -27.48 -5.29 -14.67
CA LYS A 416 -26.26 -5.21 -15.50
C LYS A 416 -24.97 -5.32 -14.69
N MET A 417 -24.99 -4.91 -13.42
CA MET A 417 -23.87 -5.08 -12.49
C MET A 417 -23.77 -6.48 -11.87
N GLY A 418 -24.73 -7.37 -12.15
CA GLY A 418 -24.76 -8.76 -11.65
C GLY A 418 -25.61 -8.97 -10.40
N PHE A 419 -26.50 -8.03 -10.06
CA PHE A 419 -27.35 -8.10 -8.88
C PHE A 419 -28.84 -8.12 -9.27
N ASP A 420 -29.47 -9.29 -9.19
CA ASP A 420 -30.88 -9.46 -9.62
C ASP A 420 -31.89 -9.33 -8.48
N GLN A 421 -31.46 -9.51 -7.24
CA GLN A 421 -32.33 -9.41 -6.05
C GLN A 421 -32.25 -8.02 -5.44
N ILE A 422 -33.18 -7.16 -5.88
CA ILE A 422 -33.23 -5.73 -5.51
C ILE A 422 -34.51 -5.47 -4.72
N ARG A 423 -34.37 -4.79 -3.57
CA ARG A 423 -35.46 -4.32 -2.73
C ARG A 423 -35.44 -2.81 -2.65
N ILE A 424 -36.63 -2.23 -2.74
CA ILE A 424 -36.84 -0.78 -2.68
C ILE A 424 -37.63 -0.47 -1.43
N ARG A 425 -37.16 0.50 -0.65
CA ARG A 425 -37.81 0.93 0.59
C ARG A 425 -38.08 2.43 0.54
N PRO A 426 -39.23 2.91 1.03
CA PRO A 426 -39.45 4.33 1.22
C PRO A 426 -38.38 4.90 2.15
N ALA A 427 -37.85 6.06 1.78
CA ALA A 427 -36.87 6.81 2.55
C ALA A 427 -37.23 8.29 2.53
N TYR A 428 -36.46 9.12 3.23
CA TYR A 428 -36.63 10.57 3.21
C TYR A 428 -35.33 11.24 2.78
N PHE A 429 -35.40 12.07 1.74
CA PHE A 429 -34.36 12.99 1.36
C PHE A 429 -34.96 14.38 1.14
N PRO A 430 -34.35 15.48 1.66
CA PRO A 430 -34.94 16.81 1.61
C PRO A 430 -35.27 17.31 0.19
N TYR A 431 -34.52 16.86 -0.81
CA TYR A 431 -34.62 17.30 -2.21
C TYR A 431 -35.55 16.45 -3.08
N THR A 432 -36.05 15.31 -2.61
CA THR A 432 -36.89 14.41 -3.44
C THR A 432 -38.21 14.03 -2.78
N GLU A 433 -39.27 13.94 -3.60
CA GLU A 433 -40.59 13.47 -3.22
C GLU A 433 -41.28 12.86 -4.46
N PRO A 434 -41.55 11.54 -4.50
CA PRO A 434 -41.21 10.52 -3.51
C PRO A 434 -39.71 10.19 -3.44
N SER A 435 -39.29 9.63 -2.30
CA SER A 435 -37.92 9.22 -1.98
C SER A 435 -37.82 7.72 -1.65
N LEU A 436 -36.72 7.07 -2.06
CA LEU A 436 -36.48 5.65 -1.83
C LEU A 436 -35.01 5.32 -1.56
N GLU A 437 -34.79 4.23 -0.82
CA GLU A 437 -33.51 3.56 -0.66
C GLU A 437 -33.48 2.24 -1.44
N ILE A 438 -32.29 1.88 -1.92
CA ILE A 438 -32.05 0.66 -2.68
C ILE A 438 -31.19 -0.29 -1.88
N GLU A 439 -31.69 -1.51 -1.71
CA GLU A 439 -30.96 -2.61 -1.10
C GLU A 439 -30.80 -3.76 -2.10
N VAL A 440 -29.63 -4.39 -2.11
CA VAL A 440 -29.39 -5.64 -2.86
C VAL A 440 -29.16 -6.80 -1.90
N PHE A 441 -29.61 -7.99 -2.29
CA PHE A 441 -29.36 -9.20 -1.52
C PHE A 441 -28.02 -9.81 -1.91
N PHE A 442 -27.10 -9.92 -0.94
CA PHE A 442 -25.77 -10.49 -1.14
C PHE A 442 -25.35 -11.28 0.10
N ASN A 443 -24.77 -12.46 -0.10
CA ASN A 443 -24.29 -13.35 0.99
C ASN A 443 -25.29 -13.54 2.16
N GLY A 444 -26.58 -13.68 1.85
CA GLY A 444 -27.61 -13.94 2.85
C GLY A 444 -28.14 -12.70 3.58
N LYS A 445 -27.70 -11.48 3.21
CA LYS A 445 -28.11 -10.22 3.84
C LYS A 445 -28.54 -9.19 2.81
N TRP A 446 -29.40 -8.26 3.24
CA TRP A 446 -29.76 -7.08 2.46
C TRP A 446 -28.78 -5.95 2.78
N MET A 447 -28.19 -5.37 1.74
CA MET A 447 -27.16 -4.32 1.82
C MET A 447 -27.63 -3.07 1.09
N GLU A 448 -27.63 -1.93 1.78
CA GLU A 448 -28.01 -0.63 1.22
C GLU A 448 -26.91 -0.06 0.31
N LEU A 449 -27.28 0.31 -0.92
CA LEU A 449 -26.36 0.82 -1.94
C LEU A 449 -26.59 2.27 -2.37
N GLY A 450 -27.63 2.92 -1.86
CA GLY A 450 -27.85 4.33 -2.09
C GLY A 450 -29.32 4.73 -2.08
N GLY A 451 -29.54 5.99 -2.44
CA GLY A 451 -30.84 6.63 -2.46
C GLY A 451 -31.25 7.06 -3.87
N ALA A 452 -32.55 7.21 -4.08
CA ALA A 452 -33.11 7.78 -5.29
C ALA A 452 -34.45 8.45 -5.02
N GLY A 453 -34.92 9.24 -5.97
CA GLY A 453 -36.22 9.87 -5.88
C GLY A 453 -36.54 10.76 -7.08
N MET A 454 -37.66 11.47 -6.99
CA MET A 454 -38.02 12.51 -7.95
C MET A 454 -37.78 13.87 -7.33
N PHE A 455 -37.05 14.77 -8.00
CA PHE A 455 -36.76 16.08 -7.41
C PHE A 455 -38.04 16.84 -7.12
N ARG A 456 -38.06 17.49 -5.96
CA ARG A 456 -39.16 18.30 -5.51
C ARG A 456 -39.34 19.55 -6.39
N PRO A 457 -40.56 20.08 -6.53
CA PRO A 457 -40.81 21.34 -7.23
C PRO A 457 -39.96 22.51 -6.69
N GLU A 458 -39.69 22.56 -5.38
CA GLU A 458 -38.87 23.59 -4.74
C GLU A 458 -37.41 23.60 -5.23
N VAL A 459 -36.89 22.45 -5.69
CA VAL A 459 -35.54 22.31 -6.26
C VAL A 459 -35.51 22.75 -7.73
N LEU A 460 -36.60 22.53 -8.46
CA LEU A 460 -36.67 22.71 -9.92
C LEU A 460 -37.17 24.11 -10.34
N ALA A 461 -38.11 24.68 -9.58
CA ALA A 461 -38.73 25.97 -9.87
C ALA A 461 -37.75 27.15 -10.03
N PRO A 462 -36.64 27.26 -9.25
CA PRO A 462 -35.66 28.34 -9.44
C PRO A 462 -35.10 28.44 -10.85
N PHE A 463 -35.05 27.30 -11.56
CA PHE A 463 -34.48 27.16 -12.90
C PHE A 463 -35.56 27.11 -14.00
N GLY A 464 -36.83 27.33 -13.65
CA GLY A 464 -37.95 27.27 -14.59
C GLY A 464 -38.31 25.86 -15.07
N VAL A 465 -37.75 24.82 -14.45
CA VAL A 465 -38.00 23.43 -14.82
C VAL A 465 -39.35 22.98 -14.24
N LYS A 466 -40.31 22.70 -15.12
CA LYS A 466 -41.65 22.20 -14.76
C LYS A 466 -41.81 20.70 -14.99
N THR A 467 -40.84 20.10 -15.66
CA THR A 467 -40.83 18.70 -16.06
C THR A 467 -40.32 17.83 -14.91
N PRO A 468 -40.87 16.62 -14.70
CA PRO A 468 -40.36 15.73 -13.67
C PRO A 468 -38.89 15.37 -13.90
N VAL A 469 -38.12 15.32 -12.81
CA VAL A 469 -36.71 14.93 -12.84
C VAL A 469 -36.49 13.75 -11.90
N LEU A 470 -36.06 12.62 -12.48
CA LEU A 470 -35.64 11.44 -11.74
C LEU A 470 -34.19 11.61 -11.33
N ALA A 471 -33.82 11.21 -10.12
CA ALA A 471 -32.45 11.27 -9.63
C ALA A 471 -32.10 10.06 -8.77
N TRP A 472 -30.83 9.67 -8.77
CA TRP A 472 -30.27 8.66 -7.88
C TRP A 472 -28.80 8.95 -7.56
N GLY A 473 -28.37 8.42 -6.41
CA GLY A 473 -26.98 8.46 -5.94
C GLY A 473 -26.60 7.11 -5.32
N PHE A 474 -25.72 6.36 -6.00
CA PHE A 474 -25.25 5.04 -5.56
C PHE A 474 -23.83 5.11 -4.99
N GLY A 475 -23.56 4.28 -3.99
CA GLY A 475 -22.21 4.11 -3.41
C GLY A 475 -21.32 3.27 -4.33
N PHE A 476 -20.27 3.88 -4.88
CA PHE A 476 -19.36 3.22 -5.80
C PHE A 476 -18.50 2.14 -5.11
N GLU A 477 -17.93 2.46 -3.95
CA GLU A 477 -17.09 1.55 -3.18
C GLU A 477 -17.91 0.38 -2.62
N ARG A 478 -19.13 0.64 -2.12
CA ARG A 478 -20.03 -0.43 -1.67
C ARG A 478 -20.34 -1.40 -2.82
N LEU A 479 -20.60 -0.88 -4.02
CA LEU A 479 -20.79 -1.71 -5.21
C LEU A 479 -19.55 -2.52 -5.56
N ALA A 480 -18.35 -1.92 -5.47
CA ALA A 480 -17.07 -2.60 -5.69
C ALA A 480 -16.84 -3.73 -4.68
N MET A 481 -17.11 -3.46 -3.39
CA MET A 481 -16.99 -4.44 -2.31
C MET A 481 -17.87 -5.66 -2.56
N LEU A 482 -19.14 -5.45 -2.94
CA LEU A 482 -20.04 -6.55 -3.26
C LEU A 482 -19.62 -7.32 -4.51
N LYS A 483 -19.18 -6.62 -5.57
CA LYS A 483 -18.77 -7.26 -6.83
C LYS A 483 -17.54 -8.16 -6.66
N TRP A 484 -16.66 -7.82 -5.71
CA TRP A 484 -15.39 -8.52 -5.49
C TRP A 484 -15.30 -9.25 -4.14
N ASP A 485 -16.42 -9.37 -3.41
CA ASP A 485 -16.50 -9.99 -2.08
C ASP A 485 -15.45 -9.46 -1.07
N ILE A 486 -15.21 -8.15 -1.11
CA ILE A 486 -14.29 -7.45 -0.20
C ILE A 486 -15.06 -6.98 1.03
N ARG A 487 -14.49 -7.23 2.21
CA ARG A 487 -15.13 -6.95 3.50
C ARG A 487 -14.74 -5.61 4.11
N ASP A 488 -13.55 -5.11 3.77
CA ASP A 488 -13.02 -3.86 4.29
C ASP A 488 -12.84 -2.86 3.14
N ILE A 489 -13.51 -1.72 3.23
CA ILE A 489 -13.44 -0.66 2.21
C ILE A 489 -12.01 -0.15 2.00
N ARG A 490 -11.15 -0.23 3.02
CA ARG A 490 -9.76 0.24 2.96
C ARG A 490 -8.91 -0.62 2.02
N ASP A 491 -9.25 -1.90 1.88
CA ASP A 491 -8.55 -2.82 0.97
C ASP A 491 -8.71 -2.41 -0.50
N LEU A 492 -9.74 -1.61 -0.84
CA LEU A 492 -9.89 -1.05 -2.17
C LEU A 492 -8.86 0.02 -2.51
N TYR A 493 -8.24 0.63 -1.49
CA TYR A 493 -7.29 1.75 -1.62
C TYR A 493 -5.86 1.35 -1.23
N ILE A 494 -5.68 0.26 -0.50
CA ILE A 494 -4.36 -0.32 -0.20
C ILE A 494 -3.80 -0.92 -1.50
N SER A 495 -2.91 -0.17 -2.13
CA SER A 495 -2.24 -0.58 -3.38
C SER A 495 -1.00 -1.42 -3.09
N ASP A 496 -1.18 -2.67 -2.64
CA ASP A 496 -0.08 -3.64 -2.67
C ASP A 496 0.23 -4.01 -4.13
N ILE A 497 1.40 -3.58 -4.60
CA ILE A 497 1.88 -3.83 -5.95
C ILE A 497 1.94 -5.33 -6.24
N ASP A 498 2.33 -6.17 -5.27
CA ASP A 498 2.41 -7.61 -5.49
C ASP A 498 1.02 -8.23 -5.63
N THR A 499 0.06 -7.74 -4.87
CA THR A 499 -1.35 -8.11 -5.04
C THR A 499 -1.87 -7.71 -6.43
N LEU A 500 -1.60 -6.49 -6.90
CA LEU A 500 -1.98 -6.07 -8.27
C LEU A 500 -1.35 -6.95 -9.35
N LYS A 501 -0.08 -7.34 -9.18
CA LYS A 501 0.63 -8.22 -10.12
C LYS A 501 0.03 -9.63 -10.16
N LYS A 502 -0.31 -10.21 -9.00
CA LYS A 502 -0.75 -11.61 -8.85
C LYS A 502 -2.25 -11.82 -9.04
N ASN A 503 -3.08 -10.83 -8.73
CA ASN A 503 -4.53 -10.98 -8.76
C ASN A 503 -5.00 -11.29 -10.19
N THR A 504 -5.80 -12.35 -10.37
CA THR A 504 -6.28 -12.80 -11.69
C THR A 504 -7.66 -12.25 -12.05
N VAL A 505 -8.36 -11.66 -11.08
CA VAL A 505 -9.69 -11.05 -11.22
C VAL A 505 -9.58 -9.62 -11.75
N PHE A 506 -8.51 -8.90 -11.38
CA PHE A 506 -8.19 -7.54 -11.83
C PHE A 506 -7.03 -7.45 -12.83
#